data_AF-A0A7C5T8X2-F1
#
_entry.id   AF-A0A7C5T8X2-F1
#
_cell.length_a   1.000
_cell.length_b   1.000
_cell.length_c   1.000
_cell.angle_alpha   90.00
_cell.angle_beta   90.00
_cell.angle_gamma   90.00
#
_symmetry.space_group_name_H-M   'P 1'
#
loop_
_entity.id
_entity.type
_entity.pdbx_description
1 polymer ?
#
loop_
_entity_poly.entity_id
_entity_poly.type
_entity_poly.pdbx_seq_one_letter_code
_entity_poly.pdbx_strand_id
1 'polypeptide(L)'
;MSKLLGAKASAHVSVARYNKAFGISTGNDSTVLVVPNVKAAPSRYIKVEVSGWYADGSLRRRAAEEGIFGIPLSDHSDFPSLVEFVSETSPKLVYTVYGFSEKFARHLRRLGFRAYTISGAAGLTRFF
;
A
#
# COMPACT_ATOMS: atom_id res chain seq x y z
N MET A 1 0.09 -10.44 -9.76
CA MET A 1 1.18 -10.64 -8.77
C MET A 1 1.26 -12.04 -8.14
N SER A 2 0.36 -12.99 -8.43
CA SER A 2 0.35 -14.34 -7.79
C SER A 2 1.53 -15.27 -8.14
N LYS A 3 2.37 -14.94 -9.14
CA LYS A 3 3.52 -15.76 -9.56
C LYS A 3 4.84 -15.46 -8.85
N LEU A 4 4.96 -14.34 -8.13
CA LEU A 4 6.27 -13.88 -7.65
C LEU A 4 6.80 -14.70 -6.46
N LEU A 5 5.93 -15.27 -5.64
CA LEU A 5 6.33 -15.92 -4.37
C LEU A 5 5.99 -17.43 -4.29
N GLY A 6 5.13 -17.95 -5.17
CA GLY A 6 4.76 -19.37 -5.23
C GLY A 6 4.27 -19.92 -3.87
N ALA A 7 4.50 -21.22 -3.63
CA ALA A 7 4.11 -21.89 -2.38
C ALA A 7 4.94 -21.48 -1.15
N LYS A 8 5.93 -20.59 -1.30
CA LYS A 8 6.83 -20.17 -0.21
C LYS A 8 6.27 -19.01 0.62
N ALA A 9 5.21 -18.35 0.14
CA ALA A 9 4.57 -17.26 0.87
C ALA A 9 3.11 -17.59 1.23
N SER A 10 2.72 -17.16 2.42
CA SER A 10 1.33 -17.16 2.86
C SER A 10 0.98 -15.87 3.60
N ALA A 11 -0.30 -15.68 3.83
CA ALA A 11 -0.86 -14.65 4.67
C ALA A 11 -1.19 -15.22 6.06
N HIS A 12 -0.91 -14.43 7.09
CA HIS A 12 -1.35 -14.72 8.45
C HIS A 12 -2.89 -14.73 8.52
N VAL A 13 -3.43 -15.61 9.36
CA VAL A 13 -4.88 -15.85 9.46
C VAL A 13 -5.69 -14.59 9.75
N SER A 14 -5.11 -13.60 10.44
CA SER A 14 -5.76 -12.33 10.76
C SER A 14 -6.00 -11.41 9.54
N VAL A 15 -5.26 -11.61 8.43
CA VAL A 15 -5.43 -10.86 7.17
C VAL A 15 -5.89 -11.74 6.02
N ALA A 16 -6.16 -13.02 6.28
CA ALA A 16 -6.64 -13.98 5.30
C ALA A 16 -7.83 -13.45 4.48
N ARG A 17 -8.75 -12.72 5.12
CA ARG A 17 -9.93 -12.15 4.46
C ARG A 17 -9.61 -11.17 3.33
N TYR A 18 -8.53 -10.41 3.45
CA TYR A 18 -8.13 -9.42 2.43
C TYR A 18 -7.33 -10.08 1.31
N ASN A 19 -6.53 -11.08 1.66
CA ASN A 19 -5.57 -11.71 0.77
C ASN A 19 -6.18 -12.80 -0.12
N LYS A 20 -7.38 -13.28 0.23
CA LYS A 20 -8.18 -14.17 -0.62
C LYS A 20 -8.44 -13.56 -2.00
N ALA A 21 -8.68 -12.25 -2.08
CA ALA A 21 -8.89 -11.55 -3.35
C ALA A 21 -7.65 -11.56 -4.26
N PHE A 22 -6.46 -11.69 -3.68
CA PHE A 22 -5.18 -11.70 -4.40
C PHE A 22 -4.64 -13.12 -4.65
N GLY A 23 -5.39 -14.16 -4.29
CA GLY A 23 -4.98 -15.56 -4.49
C GLY A 23 -3.77 -15.98 -3.63
N ILE A 24 -3.55 -15.32 -2.50
CA ILE A 24 -2.45 -15.63 -1.59
C ILE A 24 -2.92 -16.70 -0.60
N SER A 25 -2.16 -17.81 -0.50
CA SER A 25 -2.43 -18.89 0.46
C SER A 25 -2.39 -18.38 1.90
N THR A 26 -3.10 -19.03 2.83
CA THR A 26 -3.18 -18.63 4.23
C THR A 26 -2.70 -19.75 5.14
N GLY A 27 -1.91 -19.42 6.16
CA GLY A 27 -1.34 -20.41 7.07
C GLY A 27 -0.05 -19.92 7.71
N ASN A 28 0.47 -20.70 8.66
CA ASN A 28 1.62 -20.31 9.48
C ASN A 28 2.92 -21.04 9.10
N ASP A 29 2.90 -21.95 8.14
CA ASP A 29 4.05 -22.83 7.81
C ASP A 29 4.69 -22.47 6.47
N SER A 30 4.87 -21.17 6.23
CA SER A 30 5.52 -20.64 5.03
C SER A 30 6.86 -19.98 5.36
N THR A 31 7.72 -19.85 4.37
CA THR A 31 9.01 -19.13 4.48
C THR A 31 8.79 -17.62 4.60
N VAL A 32 7.76 -17.09 3.93
CA VAL A 32 7.38 -15.68 3.95
C VAL A 32 5.95 -15.54 4.43
N LEU A 33 5.76 -14.90 5.58
CA LEU A 33 4.44 -14.69 6.18
C LEU A 33 4.06 -13.21 6.16
N VAL A 34 3.00 -12.86 5.43
CA VAL A 34 2.45 -11.50 5.40
C VAL A 34 1.48 -11.31 6.58
N VAL A 35 1.75 -10.32 7.42
CA VAL A 35 0.97 -10.00 8.63
C VAL A 35 0.33 -8.61 8.51
N PRO A 36 -0.81 -8.33 9.20
CA PRO A 36 -1.38 -6.97 9.24
C PRO A 36 -0.48 -5.97 9.97
N ASN A 37 0.27 -6.48 10.93
CA ASN A 37 1.13 -5.72 11.82
C ASN A 37 2.23 -6.65 12.32
N VAL A 38 3.46 -6.15 12.43
CA VAL A 38 4.63 -6.94 12.84
C VAL A 38 4.48 -7.55 14.24
N LYS A 39 3.65 -6.96 15.12
CA LYS A 39 3.32 -7.51 16.44
C LYS A 39 2.53 -8.81 16.38
N ALA A 40 1.81 -9.05 15.27
CA ALA A 40 1.09 -10.29 15.04
C ALA A 40 1.99 -11.40 14.46
N ALA A 41 3.25 -11.10 14.11
CA ALA A 41 4.17 -12.09 13.58
C ALA A 41 4.61 -13.09 14.67
N PRO A 42 4.62 -14.40 14.40
CA PRO A 42 5.16 -15.38 15.34
C PRO A 42 6.65 -15.11 15.63
N SER A 43 7.08 -15.37 16.87
CA SER A 43 8.44 -15.05 17.35
C SER A 43 9.58 -15.72 16.58
N ARG A 44 9.31 -16.83 15.89
CA ARG A 44 10.31 -17.58 15.11
C ARG A 44 10.72 -16.92 13.79
N TYR A 45 10.05 -15.85 13.37
CA TYR A 45 10.33 -15.17 12.11
C TYR A 45 11.25 -13.98 12.30
N ILE A 46 12.12 -13.76 11.32
CA ILE A 46 12.77 -12.46 11.14
C ILE A 46 11.70 -11.45 10.73
N LYS A 47 11.66 -10.33 11.43
CA LYS A 47 10.67 -9.27 11.22
C LYS A 47 11.21 -8.25 10.23
N VAL A 48 10.44 -8.04 9.16
CA VAL A 48 10.73 -7.03 8.14
C VAL A 48 9.51 -6.13 8.00
N GLU A 49 9.70 -4.83 8.09
CA GLU A 49 8.68 -3.83 7.80
C GLU A 49 9.09 -3.02 6.58
N VAL A 50 8.12 -2.65 5.75
CA VAL A 50 8.34 -2.00 4.46
C VAL A 50 7.50 -0.73 4.44
N SER A 51 8.15 0.44 4.40
CA SER A 51 7.46 1.73 4.51
C SER A 51 8.31 2.91 4.03
N GLY A 52 7.66 3.95 3.51
CA GLY A 52 8.30 5.18 3.06
C GLY A 52 8.93 5.95 4.23
N TRP A 53 8.37 5.78 5.43
CA TRP A 53 8.88 6.38 6.66
C TRP A 53 10.30 5.93 6.99
N TYR A 54 10.69 4.72 6.57
CA TYR A 54 12.07 4.26 6.73
C TYR A 54 13.05 5.00 5.83
N ALA A 55 12.66 5.97 5.00
CA ALA A 55 13.62 6.92 4.43
C ALA A 55 14.37 7.69 5.54
N ASP A 56 13.71 7.94 6.67
CA ASP A 56 14.32 8.52 7.87
C ASP A 56 15.20 7.49 8.60
N GLY A 57 16.49 7.82 8.73
CA GLY A 57 17.47 6.97 9.41
C GLY A 57 17.21 6.77 10.90
N SER A 58 16.56 7.73 11.57
CA SER A 58 16.20 7.62 12.98
C SER A 58 15.12 6.55 13.20
N LEU A 59 14.11 6.51 12.33
CA LEU A 59 13.06 5.50 12.36
C LEU A 59 13.60 4.11 12.03
N ARG A 60 14.54 4.00 11.07
CA ARG A 60 15.23 2.72 10.81
C ARG A 60 16.02 2.23 12.01
N ARG A 61 16.76 3.12 12.68
CA ARG A 61 17.55 2.76 13.87
C ARG A 61 16.65 2.27 15.01
N ARG A 62 15.57 2.99 15.29
CA ARG A 62 14.59 2.60 16.31
C ARG A 62 13.95 1.25 16.01
N ALA A 63 13.56 1.00 14.75
CA ALA A 63 13.04 -0.31 14.36
C ALA A 63 14.07 -1.43 14.57
N ALA A 64 15.35 -1.18 14.25
CA ALA A 64 16.41 -2.14 14.48
C ALA A 64 16.64 -2.47 15.97
N GLU A 65 16.51 -1.48 16.86
CA GLU A 65 16.53 -1.68 18.33
C GLU A 65 15.38 -2.59 18.80
N GLU A 66 14.25 -2.59 18.09
CA GLU A 66 13.09 -3.48 18.32
C GLU A 66 13.21 -4.82 17.57
N GLY A 67 14.35 -5.09 16.93
CA GLY A 67 14.60 -6.33 16.16
C GLY A 67 13.85 -6.39 14.83
N ILE A 68 13.49 -5.23 14.26
CA ILE A 68 12.77 -5.11 12.99
C ILE A 68 13.71 -4.54 11.93
N PHE A 69 13.80 -5.23 10.79
CA PHE A 69 14.52 -4.73 9.63
C PHE A 69 13.60 -3.83 8.78
N GLY A 70 13.79 -2.51 8.87
CA GLY A 70 13.00 -1.52 8.13
C GLY A 70 13.54 -1.25 6.72
N ILE A 71 12.75 -1.55 5.69
CA ILE A 71 13.08 -1.30 4.29
C ILE A 71 12.40 -0.02 3.82
N PRO A 72 13.15 1.00 3.34
CA PRO A 72 12.57 2.21 2.76
C PRO A 72 11.91 1.90 1.42
N LEU A 73 10.59 1.90 1.40
CA LEU A 73 9.80 1.72 0.18
C LEU A 73 8.54 2.56 0.25
N SER A 74 8.30 3.38 -0.78
CA SER A 74 7.08 4.20 -0.89
C SER A 74 5.81 3.36 -0.72
N ASP A 75 4.91 3.82 0.14
CA ASP A 75 3.55 3.31 0.34
C ASP A 75 2.52 3.96 -0.60
N HIS A 76 2.95 4.91 -1.42
CA HIS A 76 2.13 5.56 -2.43
C HIS A 76 2.26 4.90 -3.81
N SER A 77 1.14 4.85 -4.54
CA SER A 77 1.10 4.46 -5.95
C SER A 77 1.92 5.43 -6.81
N ASP A 78 2.59 4.89 -7.82
CA ASP A 78 3.24 5.70 -8.85
C ASP A 78 2.22 6.29 -9.84
N PHE A 79 2.70 7.16 -10.72
CA PHE A 79 1.83 7.84 -11.67
C PHE A 79 1.14 6.89 -12.66
N PRO A 80 1.83 5.93 -13.32
CA PRO A 80 1.18 4.95 -14.18
C PRO A 80 0.09 4.15 -13.47
N SER A 81 0.33 3.63 -12.27
CA SER A 81 -0.67 2.89 -11.50
C SER A 81 -1.87 3.74 -11.12
N LEU A 82 -1.70 5.03 -10.85
CA LEU A 82 -2.83 5.94 -10.61
C LEU A 82 -3.69 6.13 -11.88
N VAL A 83 -3.07 6.22 -13.05
CA VAL A 83 -3.79 6.33 -14.33
C VAL A 83 -4.53 5.02 -14.65
N GLU A 84 -3.84 3.89 -14.48
CA GLU A 84 -4.41 2.54 -14.67
C GLU A 84 -5.62 2.35 -13.75
N PHE A 85 -5.49 2.66 -12.46
CA PHE A 85 -6.57 2.54 -11.49
C PHE A 85 -7.83 3.31 -11.90
N VAL A 86 -7.69 4.58 -12.32
CA VAL A 86 -8.82 5.38 -12.80
C VAL A 86 -9.42 4.79 -14.09
N SER A 87 -8.57 4.27 -14.97
CA SER A 87 -9.01 3.69 -16.24
C SER A 87 -9.80 2.40 -16.02
N GLU A 88 -9.30 1.48 -15.20
CA GLU A 88 -9.94 0.21 -14.89
C GLU A 88 -11.26 0.40 -14.12
N THR A 89 -11.31 1.35 -13.20
CA THR A 89 -12.52 1.60 -12.39
C THR A 89 -13.57 2.44 -13.11
N SER A 90 -13.18 3.19 -14.16
CA SER A 90 -14.05 4.04 -14.99
C SER A 90 -15.06 4.88 -14.18
N PRO A 91 -14.59 5.70 -13.22
CA PRO A 91 -15.48 6.45 -12.34
C PRO A 91 -16.20 7.59 -13.08
N LYS A 92 -17.41 7.92 -12.62
CA LYS A 92 -18.18 9.06 -13.16
C LYS A 92 -17.55 10.43 -12.87
N LEU A 93 -16.73 10.51 -11.80
CA LEU A 93 -16.09 11.72 -11.31
C LEU A 93 -14.87 11.36 -10.45
N VAL A 94 -13.76 12.06 -10.65
CA VAL A 94 -12.52 11.89 -9.88
C VAL A 94 -12.21 13.18 -9.12
N TYR A 95 -11.95 13.05 -7.82
CA TYR A 95 -11.36 14.12 -7.03
C TYR A 95 -9.92 13.79 -6.67
N THR A 96 -9.00 14.68 -7.03
CA THR A 96 -7.59 14.54 -6.68
C THR A 96 -7.25 15.40 -5.47
N VAL A 97 -6.54 14.80 -4.53
CA VAL A 97 -6.08 15.41 -3.28
C VAL A 97 -4.60 15.11 -3.08
N TYR A 98 -3.92 15.97 -2.32
CA TYR A 98 -2.50 15.88 -1.96
C TYR A 98 -1.52 15.92 -3.16
N GLY A 99 -0.27 16.30 -2.88
CA GLY A 99 0.81 16.30 -3.87
C GLY A 99 0.51 17.10 -5.14
N PHE A 100 0.80 16.52 -6.30
CA PHE A 100 0.58 17.13 -7.62
C PHE A 100 -0.87 17.02 -8.11
N SER A 101 -1.84 17.17 -7.21
CA SER A 101 -3.27 16.90 -7.44
C SER A 101 -3.84 17.59 -8.69
N GLU A 102 -3.55 18.87 -8.89
CA GLU A 102 -4.07 19.64 -10.03
C GLU A 102 -3.39 19.24 -11.35
N LYS A 103 -2.10 18.86 -11.33
CA LYS A 103 -1.43 18.31 -12.53
C LYS A 103 -2.05 16.95 -12.90
N PHE A 104 -2.32 16.10 -11.92
CA PHE A 104 -2.92 14.79 -12.15
C PHE A 104 -4.37 14.92 -12.65
N ALA A 105 -5.18 15.80 -12.06
CA ALA A 105 -6.55 16.07 -12.53
C ALA A 105 -6.55 16.58 -13.98
N ARG A 106 -5.63 17.49 -14.36
CA ARG A 106 -5.45 17.90 -15.76
C ARG A 106 -5.12 16.73 -16.68
N HIS A 107 -4.24 15.83 -16.25
CA HIS A 107 -3.89 14.66 -17.04
C HIS A 107 -5.10 13.76 -17.29
N LEU A 108 -5.86 13.44 -16.24
CA LEU A 108 -7.09 12.64 -16.34
C LEU A 108 -8.14 13.29 -17.24
N ARG A 109 -8.29 14.62 -17.20
CA ARG A 109 -9.18 15.36 -18.12
C ARG A 109 -8.78 15.19 -19.59
N ARG A 110 -7.48 15.14 -19.90
CA ARG A 110 -7.01 14.88 -21.27
C ARG A 110 -7.30 13.45 -21.73
N LEU A 111 -7.43 12.51 -20.80
CA LEU A 111 -7.84 11.13 -21.07
C LEU A 111 -9.37 10.96 -21.14
N GLY A 112 -10.15 12.05 -21.01
CA GLY A 112 -11.61 12.03 -21.10
C GLY A 112 -12.34 11.87 -19.77
N PHE A 113 -11.62 11.79 -18.65
CA PHE A 113 -12.26 11.69 -17.33
C PHE A 113 -12.71 13.06 -16.80
N ARG A 114 -13.87 13.07 -16.13
CA ARG A 114 -14.29 14.22 -15.34
C ARG A 114 -13.49 14.23 -14.03
N ALA A 115 -12.49 15.11 -13.93
CA ALA A 115 -11.60 15.16 -12.78
C ALA A 115 -11.38 16.60 -12.28
N TYR A 116 -11.36 16.80 -10.96
CA TYR A 116 -11.10 18.10 -10.33
C TYR A 116 -10.19 17.94 -9.11
N THR A 117 -9.34 18.93 -8.84
CA THR A 117 -8.65 18.98 -7.55
C THR A 117 -9.56 19.58 -6.48
N ILE A 118 -9.47 19.06 -5.26
CA ILE A 118 -10.07 19.69 -4.08
C ILE A 118 -9.00 19.95 -3.04
N SER A 119 -9.19 20.98 -2.21
CA SER A 119 -8.24 21.25 -1.13
C SER A 119 -8.29 20.11 -0.11
N GLY A 120 -7.12 19.64 0.33
CA GLY A 120 -7.02 18.55 1.31
C GLY A 120 -7.74 18.86 2.63
N ALA A 121 -7.87 20.13 2.99
CA ALA A 121 -8.58 20.58 4.20
C ALA A 121 -10.11 20.59 4.06
N ALA A 122 -10.64 20.87 2.86
CA ALA A 122 -12.09 20.97 2.64
C ALA A 122 -12.74 19.66 2.18
N GLY A 123 -11.95 18.74 1.60
CA GLY A 123 -12.47 17.54 0.96
C GLY A 123 -12.58 16.31 1.86
N LEU A 124 -11.79 16.22 2.94
CA LEU A 124 -11.59 14.96 3.69
C LEU A 124 -12.08 14.99 5.13
N THR A 125 -12.36 16.16 5.70
CA THR A 125 -12.97 16.33 7.04
C THR A 125 -14.37 15.73 7.15
N ARG A 126 -14.97 15.28 6.04
CA ARG A 126 -16.30 14.67 5.99
C ARG A 126 -16.30 13.16 5.73
N PHE A 127 -15.14 12.57 5.47
CA PHE A 127 -15.02 11.16 5.05
C PHE A 127 -14.02 10.34 5.89
N PHE A 128 -13.37 10.96 6.88
CA PHE A 128 -12.57 10.31 7.91
C PHE A 128 -13.00 10.79 9.29
#